data_AF-S8C2C4-F1
#
_entry.id   AF-S8C2C4-F1
#
_cell.length_a   1.000
_cell.length_b   1.000
_cell.length_c   1.000
_cell.angle_alpha   90.00
_cell.angle_beta   90.00
_cell.angle_gamma   90.00
#
_symmetry.space_group_name_H-M   'P 1'
#
loop_
_entity.id
_entity.type
_entity.pdbx_description
1 polymer ?
#
loop_
_entity_poly.entity_id
_entity_poly.type
_entity_poly.pdbx_seq_one_letter_code
_entity_poly.pdbx_strand_id
1 'polypeptide(L)'
;DEGIPLGALKLPRNTDLARFEILLFQARLCQSANLPLPVPLKVDRVPGGARLGFVTIGSNGQPEVDVYIDCLVFPGTDNYGPEFRAIRNGPQKAQIPPAEARIMRSLLEALKKCVEIT
;
A
#
# COMPACT_ATOMS: atom_id res chain seq x y z
N ASP A 1 6.63 -13.68 -12.04
CA ASP A 1 6.16 -14.05 -10.69
C ASP A 1 5.07 -13.14 -10.17
N GLU A 2 4.04 -13.71 -9.56
CA GLU A 2 2.99 -12.97 -8.84
C GLU A 2 3.53 -12.36 -7.53
N GLY A 3 2.99 -11.22 -7.12
CA GLY A 3 3.34 -10.56 -5.85
C GLY A 3 2.82 -11.32 -4.63
N ILE A 4 3.33 -11.00 -3.44
CA ILE A 4 2.90 -11.64 -2.19
C ILE A 4 1.73 -10.84 -1.58
N PRO A 5 0.52 -11.40 -1.45
CA PRO A 5 -0.61 -10.71 -0.85
C PRO A 5 -0.38 -10.48 0.65
N LEU A 6 -0.50 -9.23 1.10
CA LEU A 6 -0.36 -8.86 2.52
C LEU A 6 -1.70 -8.61 3.20
N GLY A 7 -2.72 -8.25 2.43
CA GLY A 7 -4.06 -8.00 2.95
C GLY A 7 -5.00 -7.49 1.88
N ALA A 8 -6.30 -7.64 2.13
CA ALA A 8 -7.36 -7.15 1.26
C ALA A 8 -8.53 -6.60 2.10
N LEU A 9 -9.27 -5.65 1.52
CA LEU A 9 -10.49 -5.12 2.10
C LEU A 9 -11.53 -4.95 1.00
N LYS A 10 -12.68 -5.61 1.15
CA LYS A 10 -13.84 -5.36 0.29
C LYS A 10 -14.38 -3.96 0.58
N LEU A 11 -14.59 -3.20 -0.48
CA LEU A 11 -15.15 -1.85 -0.41
C LEU A 11 -16.64 -1.91 -0.76
N PRO A 12 -17.47 -1.00 -0.19
CA PRO A 12 -18.85 -0.84 -0.59
C PRO A 12 -19.01 -0.64 -2.12
N ARG A 13 -20.12 -1.12 -2.68
CA ARG A 13 -20.36 -1.02 -4.13
C ARG A 13 -20.46 0.43 -4.62
N ASN A 14 -20.87 1.35 -3.75
CA ASN A 14 -20.98 2.78 -4.00
C ASN A 14 -19.69 3.56 -3.71
N THR A 15 -18.56 2.89 -3.43
CA THR A 15 -17.29 3.58 -3.20
C THR A 15 -16.86 4.36 -4.43
N ASP A 16 -16.69 5.67 -4.27
CA ASP A 16 -16.03 6.53 -5.25
C ASP A 16 -14.54 6.18 -5.31
N LEU A 17 -14.17 5.43 -6.35
CA LEU A 17 -12.80 4.93 -6.54
C LEU A 17 -11.78 6.06 -6.71
N ALA A 18 -12.15 7.13 -7.40
CA ALA A 18 -11.24 8.25 -7.63
C ALA A 18 -10.94 8.97 -6.31
N ARG A 19 -11.98 9.21 -5.49
CA ARG A 19 -11.80 9.79 -4.16
C ARG A 19 -11.03 8.86 -3.24
N PHE A 20 -11.27 7.56 -3.33
CA PHE A 20 -10.55 6.57 -2.51
C PHE A 20 -9.06 6.48 -2.88
N GLU A 21 -8.70 6.54 -4.17
CA GLU A 21 -7.30 6.61 -4.62
C GLU A 21 -6.60 7.86 -4.06
N ILE A 22 -7.28 9.01 -4.11
CA ILE A 22 -6.76 10.25 -3.55
C ILE A 22 -6.56 10.11 -2.03
N LEU A 23 -7.52 9.51 -1.31
CA LEU A 23 -7.41 9.28 0.14
C LEU A 23 -6.29 8.29 0.49
N LEU A 24 -6.06 7.24 -0.31
CA LEU A 24 -4.92 6.35 -0.13
C LEU A 24 -3.60 7.11 -0.17
N PHE A 25 -3.47 8.02 -1.15
CA PHE A 25 -2.29 8.84 -1.32
C PHE A 25 -2.16 9.94 -0.24
N GLN A 26 -3.27 10.59 0.13
CA GLN A 26 -3.28 11.74 1.05
C GLN A 26 -3.33 11.37 2.54
N ALA A 27 -4.10 10.35 2.93
CA ALA A 27 -4.59 10.24 4.31
C ALA A 27 -3.69 9.43 5.25
N ARG A 28 -3.00 8.36 4.81
CA ARG A 28 -2.27 7.48 5.76
C ARG A 28 -0.87 7.04 5.34
N LEU A 29 -0.54 7.01 4.06
CA LEU A 29 0.78 6.54 3.62
C LEU A 29 1.88 7.57 3.93
N CYS A 30 1.61 8.85 3.67
CA CYS A 30 2.55 9.94 3.99
C CYS A 30 2.66 10.23 5.50
N GLN A 31 1.59 10.03 6.29
CA GLN A 31 1.63 10.23 7.75
C GLN A 31 2.22 9.03 8.51
N SER A 32 2.01 7.80 8.03
CA SER A 32 2.69 6.61 8.59
C SER A 32 4.18 6.55 8.24
N ALA A 33 4.63 7.29 7.21
CA ALA A 33 6.05 7.51 6.93
C ALA A 33 6.78 8.31 8.04
N ASN A 34 6.06 8.95 8.98
CA ASN A 34 6.64 9.59 10.18
C ASN A 34 6.75 8.64 11.39
N LEU A 35 6.41 7.35 11.25
CA LEU A 35 6.84 6.36 12.24
C LEU A 35 8.37 6.26 12.19
N PRO A 36 9.09 6.07 13.31
CA PRO A 36 10.49 5.71 13.25
C PRO A 36 10.56 4.34 12.55
N LEU A 37 10.89 4.40 11.27
CA LEU A 37 11.21 3.26 10.43
C LEU A 37 12.73 3.17 10.39
N PRO A 38 13.30 1.96 10.47
CA PRO A 38 14.75 1.79 10.38
C PRO A 38 15.29 2.09 8.97
N VAL A 39 14.41 2.24 7.98
CA VAL A 39 14.74 2.65 6.61
C VAL A 39 13.77 3.73 6.12
N PRO A 40 14.21 4.67 5.26
CA PRO A 40 13.32 5.65 4.66
C PRO A 40 12.22 4.97 3.82
N LEU A 41 11.01 5.51 3.88
CA LEU A 41 9.89 5.06 3.06
C LEU A 41 9.63 6.07 1.94
N LYS A 42 9.68 5.61 0.69
CA LYS A 42 9.29 6.39 -0.48
C LYS A 42 7.84 6.09 -0.83
N VAL A 43 7.02 7.12 -1.02
CA VAL A 43 5.63 6.98 -1.44
C VAL A 43 5.48 7.49 -2.87
N ASP A 44 5.18 6.60 -3.80
CA ASP A 44 4.96 6.93 -5.21
C ASP A 44 3.49 6.72 -5.59
N ARG A 45 2.95 7.57 -6.46
CA ARG A 45 1.62 7.32 -7.06
C ARG A 45 1.75 6.31 -8.19
N VAL A 46 0.84 5.34 -8.24
CA VAL A 46 0.77 4.32 -9.29
C VAL A 46 -0.68 4.17 -9.78
N PRO A 47 -0.93 3.63 -10.98
CA PRO A 47 -2.30 3.39 -11.44
C PRO A 47 -3.11 2.58 -10.42
N GLY A 48 -4.26 3.11 -10.01
CA GLY A 48 -5.15 2.46 -9.04
C GLY A 48 -4.73 2.60 -7.58
N GLY A 49 -3.70 3.39 -7.24
CA GLY A 49 -3.34 3.60 -5.84
C GLY A 49 -1.95 4.21 -5.61
N ALA A 50 -1.25 3.63 -4.64
CA ALA A 50 0.05 4.12 -4.18
C ALA A 50 1.03 2.98 -3.89
N ARG A 51 2.32 3.26 -4.03
CA ARG A 51 3.42 2.34 -3.77
C ARG A 51 4.25 2.82 -2.58
N LEU A 52 4.53 1.91 -1.67
CA LEU A 52 5.41 2.11 -0.52
C LEU A 52 6.75 1.42 -0.79
N GLY A 53 7.76 2.18 -1.20
CA GLY A 53 9.11 1.71 -1.42
C GLY A 53 9.95 1.78 -0.16
N PHE A 54 10.55 0.67 0.25
CA PHE A 54 11.51 0.63 1.35
C PHE A 54 12.89 0.92 0.77
N VAL A 55 13.44 2.09 1.09
CA VAL A 55 14.71 2.55 0.51
C VAL A 55 15.87 1.93 1.29
N THR A 56 16.68 1.14 0.62
CA THR A 56 17.92 0.58 1.15
C THR A 56 19.13 1.18 0.45
N ILE A 57 20.33 0.98 1.00
CA ILE A 57 21.57 1.30 0.31
C ILE A 57 22.05 0.03 -0.39
N GLY A 58 22.10 0.08 -1.72
CA GLY A 58 22.57 -1.01 -2.57
C GLY A 58 24.07 -1.25 -2.44
N SER A 59 24.55 -2.34 -3.06
CA SER A 59 25.98 -2.70 -3.05
C SER A 59 26.88 -1.69 -3.77
N ASN A 60 26.30 -0.83 -4.62
CA ASN A 60 26.95 0.28 -5.30
C ASN A 60 26.97 1.59 -4.47
N GLY A 61 26.44 1.55 -3.23
CA GLY A 61 26.31 2.73 -2.36
C GLY A 61 25.20 3.69 -2.75
N GLN A 62 24.32 3.33 -3.69
CA GLN A 62 23.20 4.15 -4.14
C GLN A 62 21.87 3.73 -3.47
N PRO A 63 20.90 4.65 -3.33
CA PRO A 63 19.57 4.30 -2.85
C PRO A 63 18.85 3.37 -3.83
N GLU A 64 18.35 2.25 -3.34
CA GLU A 64 17.62 1.24 -4.13
C GLU A 64 16.27 0.93 -3.46
N VAL A 65 15.32 0.43 -4.26
CA VAL A 65 13.98 0.01 -3.80
C VAL A 65 13.72 -1.40 -4.31
N ASP A 66 14.31 -2.37 -3.61
CA ASP A 66 14.22 -3.79 -3.97
C ASP A 66 12.95 -4.48 -3.46
N VAL A 67 12.30 -3.86 -2.48
CA VAL A 67 11.03 -4.31 -1.91
C VAL A 67 10.08 -3.12 -1.81
N TYR A 68 8.85 -3.32 -2.27
CA TYR A 68 7.81 -2.33 -2.15
C TYR A 68 6.44 -2.98 -1.97
N ILE A 69 5.50 -2.22 -1.39
CA ILE A 69 4.11 -2.64 -1.23
C ILE A 69 3.23 -1.78 -2.13
N ASP A 70 2.57 -2.42 -3.09
CA ASP A 70 1.53 -1.79 -3.88
C ASP A 70 0.20 -1.85 -3.14
N CYS A 71 -0.34 -0.68 -2.82
CA CYS A 71 -1.63 -0.47 -2.18
C CYS A 71 -2.62 -0.04 -3.27
N LEU A 72 -3.32 -1.01 -3.85
CA LEU A 72 -4.12 -0.83 -5.06
C LEU A 72 -5.60 -1.04 -4.79
N VAL A 73 -6.43 -0.32 -5.53
CA VAL A 73 -7.87 -0.52 -5.60
C VAL A 73 -8.22 -1.09 -6.94
N PHE A 74 -8.88 -2.23 -6.92
CA PHE A 74 -9.40 -2.89 -8.10
C PHE A 74 -10.88 -2.55 -8.21
N PRO A 75 -11.35 -2.13 -9.41
CA PRO A 75 -12.77 -1.96 -9.64
C PRO A 75 -13.50 -3.29 -9.43
N GLY A 76 -14.74 -3.19 -8.97
CA GLY A 76 -15.61 -4.35 -8.86
C GLY A 76 -15.95 -4.92 -10.24
N THR A 77 -16.37 -6.18 -10.26
CA THR A 77 -17.07 -6.78 -11.41
C THR A 77 -18.57 -6.86 -11.11
N ASP A 78 -19.41 -7.22 -12.07
CA ASP A 78 -20.88 -7.23 -11.91
C ASP A 78 -21.37 -7.97 -10.66
N ASN A 79 -20.61 -8.98 -10.20
CA ASN A 79 -20.93 -9.79 -9.02
C ASN A 79 -20.21 -9.35 -7.73
N TYR A 80 -19.14 -8.55 -7.82
CA TYR A 80 -18.27 -8.21 -6.69
C TYR A 80 -18.02 -6.71 -6.61
N GLY A 81 -18.20 -6.13 -5.42
CA GLY A 81 -17.81 -4.74 -5.18
C GLY A 81 -16.29 -4.52 -5.35
N PRO A 82 -15.87 -3.24 -5.44
CA PRO A 82 -14.45 -2.91 -5.54
C PRO A 82 -13.67 -3.44 -4.34
N GLU A 83 -12.37 -3.64 -4.53
CA GLU A 83 -11.52 -4.27 -3.53
C GLU A 83 -10.18 -3.56 -3.44
N PHE A 84 -9.81 -3.21 -2.22
CA PHE A 84 -8.45 -2.83 -1.90
C PHE A 84 -7.57 -4.08 -1.71
N ARG A 85 -6.35 -4.04 -2.24
CA ARG A 85 -5.32 -5.07 -2.03
C ARG A 85 -3.98 -4.42 -1.74
N ALA A 86 -3.26 -4.97 -0.77
CA ALA A 86 -1.86 -4.67 -0.52
C ALA A 86 -1.01 -5.87 -0.94
N ILE A 87 -0.02 -5.62 -1.80
CA ILE A 87 0.79 -6.67 -2.44
C ILE A 87 2.26 -6.30 -2.32
N ARG A 88 3.07 -7.18 -1.71
CA ARG A 88 4.53 -7.02 -1.69
C ARG A 88 5.14 -7.51 -3.00
N ASN A 89 5.89 -6.61 -3.61
CA ASN A 89 6.50 -6.73 -4.92
C ASN A 89 7.96 -6.27 -4.88
N GLY A 90 8.66 -6.43 -6.01
CA GLY A 90 10.07 -6.07 -6.18
C GLY A 90 11.01 -7.28 -6.34
N PRO A 91 12.26 -7.05 -6.76
CA PRO A 91 13.28 -8.09 -6.92
C PRO A 91 13.50 -8.93 -5.67
N GLN A 92 13.39 -8.33 -4.48
CA GLN A 92 13.57 -8.98 -3.20
C GLN A 92 12.25 -9.19 -2.45
N LYS A 93 11.12 -9.28 -3.15
CA LYS A 93 9.79 -9.44 -2.53
C LYS A 93 9.62 -10.63 -1.59
N ALA A 94 10.56 -11.58 -1.54
CA ALA A 94 10.56 -12.64 -0.54
C ALA A 94 11.03 -12.14 0.84
N GLN A 95 11.90 -11.13 0.88
CA GLN A 95 12.38 -10.49 2.11
C GLN A 95 11.31 -9.58 2.72
N ILE A 96 10.98 -9.81 3.99
CA ILE A 96 10.00 -9.01 4.71
C ILE A 96 10.66 -7.67 5.08
N PRO A 97 10.14 -6.53 4.60
CA PRO A 97 10.71 -5.25 4.90
C PRO A 97 10.42 -4.85 6.36
N PRO A 98 11.23 -3.95 6.95
CA PRO A 98 11.04 -3.55 8.33
C PRO A 98 9.66 -2.95 8.59
N ALA A 99 9.07 -3.30 9.73
CA ALA A 99 7.76 -2.83 10.18
C ALA A 99 6.58 -3.10 9.22
N GLU A 100 6.71 -4.03 8.25
CA GLU A 100 5.64 -4.42 7.32
C GLU A 100 4.32 -4.66 8.06
N ALA A 101 4.31 -5.54 9.06
CA ALA A 101 3.11 -5.88 9.82
C ALA A 101 2.47 -4.68 10.52
N ARG A 102 3.28 -3.73 11.02
CA ARG A 102 2.79 -2.51 11.68
C ARG A 102 2.18 -1.55 10.66
N ILE A 103 2.88 -1.29 9.56
CA ILE A 103 2.40 -0.45 8.46
C ILE A 103 1.08 -1.02 7.92
N MET A 104 1.03 -2.33 7.67
CA MET A 104 -0.16 -3.00 7.17
C MET A 104 -1.34 -2.92 8.13
N ARG A 105 -1.12 -3.12 9.44
CA ARG A 105 -2.16 -2.95 10.46
C ARG A 105 -2.72 -1.52 10.46
N SER A 106 -1.82 -0.53 10.54
CA SER A 106 -2.21 0.88 10.51
C SER A 106 -2.89 1.27 9.21
N LEU A 107 -2.49 0.71 8.07
CA LEU A 107 -3.15 0.97 6.78
C LEU A 107 -4.56 0.36 6.75
N LEU A 108 -4.72 -0.90 7.14
CA LEU A 108 -6.03 -1.56 7.11
C LEU A 108 -7.03 -0.93 8.08
N GLU A 109 -6.59 -0.53 9.28
CA GLU A 109 -7.41 0.26 10.22
C GLU A 109 -7.81 1.64 9.65
N ALA A 110 -7.13 2.10 8.60
CA ALA A 110 -7.45 3.36 7.90
C ALA A 110 -8.61 3.21 7.00
N LEU A 111 -8.44 2.21 6.15
CA LEU A 111 -9.34 1.95 5.08
C LEU A 111 -10.67 1.56 5.69
N LYS A 112 -10.67 0.77 6.78
CA LYS A 112 -11.88 0.50 7.57
C LYS A 112 -12.58 1.77 8.04
N LYS A 113 -11.89 2.68 8.72
CA LYS A 113 -12.49 3.93 9.20
C LYS A 113 -12.97 4.83 8.05
N CYS A 114 -12.21 4.93 6.96
CA CYS A 114 -12.62 5.71 5.80
C CYS A 114 -13.89 5.12 5.18
N VAL A 115 -13.95 3.81 5.01
CA VAL A 115 -15.13 3.10 4.49
C VAL A 115 -16.35 3.29 5.39
N GLU A 116 -16.22 3.22 6.71
CA GLU A 116 -17.32 3.43 7.66
C GLU A 116 -17.90 4.85 7.61
N ILE A 117 -17.14 5.83 7.11
CA ILE A 117 -17.54 7.24 7.01
C ILE A 117 -18.08 7.59 5.61
N THR A 118 -18.00 6.66 4.64
CA THR A 118 -18.45 6.86 3.24
C THR A 118 -19.78 6.20 2.97
#